data_AF-A0A0Q9DFS4-F1
#
_entry.id   AF-A0A0Q9DFS4-F1
#
_cell.length_a   1.000
_cell.length_b   1.000
_cell.length_c   1.000
_cell.angle_alpha   90.00
_cell.angle_beta   90.00
_cell.angle_gamma   90.00
#
_symmetry.space_group_name_H-M   'P 1'
#
loop_
_entity.id
_entity.type
_entity.pdbx_description
1 polymer ?
#
loop_
_entity_poly.entity_id
_entity_poly.type
_entity_poly.pdbx_seq_one_letter_code
_entity_poly.pdbx_strand_id
1 'polypeptide(L)'
;MIHRFQCQCAKVVGEVADTRSAIHAICYCRDCQAYAHHLGQPDAVLDALAGTEVVGTHARNVSFTSGTDQLACVSLSEAGLLRWYARCCNTPLANTGRDWRMPYVGLVHLCLRAGGAPLAPAFVPVQMHLETASAKGTPPRTGWSQLKALLGFMPRIAAARFNGSYRRTPFFTAAGVPVVAVRVLSAAERERAMAAV
;
A
#
# COMPACT_ATOMS: atom_id res chain seq x y z
N MET A 1 14.71 11.53 5.78
CA MET A 1 14.73 11.63 4.31
C MET A 1 13.30 11.69 3.83
N ILE A 2 13.07 12.37 2.72
CA ILE A 2 11.79 12.45 2.02
C ILE A 2 11.97 11.72 0.70
N HIS A 3 11.01 10.86 0.33
CA HIS A 3 10.99 10.14 -0.93
C HIS A 3 9.76 10.53 -1.73
N ARG A 4 9.96 10.96 -2.97
CA ARG A 4 8.87 11.32 -3.88
C ARG A 4 8.24 10.07 -4.47
N PHE A 5 6.91 10.03 -4.53
CA PHE A 5 6.15 9.01 -5.26
C PHE A 5 5.28 9.66 -6.33
N GLN A 6 4.95 8.91 -7.37
CA GLN A 6 4.03 9.36 -8.41
C GLN A 6 3.32 8.18 -9.07
N CYS A 7 2.14 8.41 -9.64
CA CYS A 7 1.57 7.44 -10.56
C CYS A 7 2.40 7.34 -11.86
N GLN A 8 2.19 6.32 -12.67
CA GLN A 8 3.00 6.11 -13.89
C GLN A 8 2.92 7.25 -14.89
N CYS A 9 1.74 7.88 -15.06
CA CYS A 9 1.61 9.07 -15.92
C CYS A 9 1.96 10.39 -15.23
N ALA A 10 2.57 10.35 -14.03
CA ALA A 10 3.01 11.48 -13.22
C ALA A 10 1.94 12.54 -12.84
N LYS A 11 0.65 12.28 -13.09
CA LYS A 11 -0.45 13.20 -12.76
C LYS A 11 -0.74 13.27 -11.25
N VAL A 12 -0.59 12.16 -10.54
CA VAL A 12 -0.67 12.11 -9.07
C VAL A 12 0.75 12.06 -8.53
N VAL A 13 1.09 13.00 -7.66
CA VAL A 13 2.41 13.11 -7.05
C VAL A 13 2.26 13.31 -5.55
N GLY A 14 3.21 12.77 -4.80
CA GLY A 14 3.29 13.00 -3.38
C GLY A 14 4.65 12.63 -2.81
N GLU A 15 4.72 12.62 -1.50
CA GLU A 15 5.94 12.40 -0.75
C GLU A 15 5.70 11.47 0.45
N VAL A 16 6.74 10.71 0.78
CA VAL A 16 6.85 9.91 1.99
C VAL A 16 8.01 10.44 2.82
N ALA A 17 7.70 11.06 3.96
CA ALA A 17 8.67 11.47 4.95
C ALA A 17 9.13 10.30 5.83
N ASP A 18 10.22 10.49 6.56
CA ASP A 18 10.76 9.54 7.55
C ASP A 18 10.91 8.10 7.02
N THR A 19 11.44 7.97 5.80
CA THR A 19 11.56 6.70 5.07
C THR A 19 12.34 5.61 5.82
N ARG A 20 13.24 5.99 6.73
CA ARG A 20 14.02 5.07 7.57
C ARG A 20 13.18 4.37 8.64
N SER A 21 12.03 4.95 9.01
CA SER A 21 11.10 4.37 9.98
C SER A 21 10.11 3.38 9.33
N ALA A 22 10.08 3.33 8.00
CA ALA A 22 9.20 2.45 7.26
C ALA A 22 9.59 0.97 7.43
N ILE A 23 8.62 0.10 7.23
CA ILE A 23 8.81 -1.34 7.08
C ILE A 23 8.65 -1.72 5.62
N HIS A 24 9.34 -2.77 5.20
CA HIS A 24 9.34 -3.20 3.81
C HIS A 24 9.02 -4.69 3.70
N ALA A 25 7.97 -5.01 2.95
CA ALA A 25 7.46 -6.36 2.80
C ALA A 25 7.08 -6.69 1.36
N ILE A 26 6.99 -7.97 1.05
CA ILE A 26 6.28 -8.47 -0.13
C ILE A 26 5.10 -9.30 0.34
N CYS A 27 3.90 -8.97 -0.14
CA CYS A 27 2.66 -9.68 0.20
C CYS A 27 2.19 -10.55 -0.95
N TYR A 28 1.94 -11.83 -0.67
CA TYR A 28 1.53 -12.83 -1.68
C TYR A 28 0.04 -13.19 -1.58
N CYS A 29 -0.75 -12.48 -0.77
CA CYS A 29 -2.15 -12.82 -0.59
C CYS A 29 -2.96 -12.72 -1.89
N ARG A 30 -3.97 -13.57 -2.01
CA ARG A 30 -4.90 -13.58 -3.17
C ARG A 30 -5.51 -12.21 -3.44
N ASP A 31 -5.79 -11.43 -2.40
CA ASP A 31 -6.34 -10.08 -2.56
C ASP A 31 -5.35 -9.09 -3.19
N CYS A 32 -4.04 -9.20 -2.93
CA CYS A 32 -3.04 -8.35 -3.59
C CYS A 32 -2.91 -8.74 -5.08
N GLN A 33 -2.91 -10.03 -5.39
CA GLN A 33 -2.91 -10.54 -6.75
C GLN A 33 -4.17 -10.09 -7.50
N ALA A 34 -5.36 -10.33 -6.95
CA ALA A 34 -6.64 -9.94 -7.53
C ALA A 34 -6.73 -8.42 -7.75
N TYR A 35 -6.20 -7.61 -6.83
CA TYR A 35 -6.17 -6.15 -7.00
C TYR A 35 -5.30 -5.73 -8.20
N ALA A 36 -4.14 -6.34 -8.39
CA ALA A 36 -3.28 -6.06 -9.54
C ALA A 36 -3.97 -6.42 -10.87
N HIS A 37 -4.65 -7.57 -10.92
CA HIS A 37 -5.46 -7.98 -12.07
C HIS A 37 -6.66 -7.04 -12.30
N HIS A 38 -7.35 -6.64 -11.24
CA HIS A 38 -8.48 -5.71 -11.31
C HIS A 38 -8.08 -4.35 -11.91
N LEU A 39 -6.88 -3.87 -11.60
CA LEU A 39 -6.34 -2.63 -12.17
C LEU A 39 -5.81 -2.81 -13.61
N GLY A 40 -5.77 -4.04 -14.13
CA GLY A 40 -5.21 -4.37 -15.43
C GLY A 40 -3.68 -4.21 -15.48
N GLN A 41 -3.01 -4.34 -14.33
CA GLN A 41 -1.56 -4.12 -14.20
C GLN A 41 -0.80 -5.26 -13.49
N PRO A 42 -1.11 -6.54 -13.71
CA PRO A 42 -0.44 -7.62 -13.00
C PRO A 42 1.07 -7.62 -13.24
N ASP A 43 1.52 -7.45 -14.48
CA ASP A 43 2.93 -7.53 -14.86
C ASP A 43 3.79 -6.39 -14.26
N ALA A 44 3.18 -5.23 -14.02
CA ALA A 44 3.85 -4.09 -13.42
C ALA A 44 3.87 -4.13 -11.88
N VAL A 45 2.89 -4.82 -11.27
CA VAL A 45 2.68 -4.81 -9.82
C VAL A 45 3.21 -6.07 -9.14
N LEU A 46 3.06 -7.22 -9.78
CA LEU A 46 3.40 -8.53 -9.22
C LEU A 46 4.83 -8.93 -9.58
N ASP A 47 5.58 -9.46 -8.61
CA ASP A 47 6.85 -10.13 -8.86
C ASP A 47 6.64 -11.52 -9.48
N ALA A 48 7.75 -12.20 -9.79
CA ALA A 48 7.74 -13.54 -10.40
C ALA A 48 7.03 -14.61 -9.55
N LEU A 49 6.86 -14.39 -8.24
CA LEU A 49 6.17 -15.26 -7.30
C LEU A 49 4.75 -14.77 -7.00
N ALA A 50 4.21 -13.84 -7.79
CA ALA A 50 2.92 -13.17 -7.62
C ALA A 50 2.82 -12.31 -6.34
N GLY A 51 3.94 -11.80 -5.85
CA GLY A 51 4.03 -10.91 -4.70
C GLY A 51 3.90 -9.44 -5.07
N THR A 52 3.20 -8.67 -4.24
CA THR A 52 3.22 -7.20 -4.33
C THR A 52 4.19 -6.64 -3.27
N GLU A 53 5.24 -5.96 -3.71
CA GLU A 53 6.15 -5.22 -2.83
C GLU A 53 5.48 -3.97 -2.27
N VAL A 54 5.53 -3.80 -0.95
CA VAL A 54 4.84 -2.78 -0.19
C VAL A 54 5.76 -2.17 0.86
N VAL A 55 5.82 -0.84 0.87
CA VAL A 55 6.47 -0.06 1.92
C VAL A 55 5.42 0.45 2.90
N GLY A 56 5.45 -0.06 4.12
CA GLY A 56 4.56 0.33 5.21
C GLY A 56 5.11 1.50 6.02
N THR A 57 4.29 2.54 6.23
CA THR A 57 4.64 3.70 7.05
C THR A 57 3.43 4.20 7.85
N HIS A 58 3.64 5.21 8.69
CA HIS A 58 2.55 5.91 9.36
C HIS A 58 1.89 6.91 8.39
N ALA A 59 0.56 7.00 8.37
CA ALA A 59 -0.21 7.87 7.45
C ALA A 59 0.23 9.34 7.44
N ARG A 60 0.56 9.91 8.61
CA ARG A 60 1.14 11.26 8.76
C ARG A 60 2.40 11.53 7.95
N ASN A 61 3.13 10.49 7.55
CA ASN A 61 4.34 10.61 6.77
C ASN A 61 4.03 10.72 5.26
N VAL A 62 2.78 10.53 4.84
CA VAL A 62 2.37 10.59 3.43
C VAL A 62 1.65 11.92 3.19
N SER A 63 2.04 12.61 2.12
CA SER A 63 1.36 13.79 1.61
C SER A 63 1.21 13.70 0.11
N PHE A 64 0.08 14.17 -0.43
CA PHE A 64 -0.06 14.40 -1.87
C PHE A 64 0.31 15.86 -2.17
N THR A 65 1.10 16.08 -3.21
CA THR A 65 1.54 17.41 -3.66
C THR A 65 0.80 17.87 -4.91
N SER A 66 0.29 16.94 -5.73
CA SER A 66 -0.57 17.25 -6.88
C SER A 66 -1.45 16.06 -7.30
N GLY A 67 -2.53 16.36 -8.05
CA GLY A 67 -3.40 15.34 -8.67
C GLY A 67 -4.35 14.62 -7.73
N THR A 68 -4.70 15.23 -6.59
CA THR A 68 -5.63 14.62 -5.61
C THR A 68 -7.04 14.40 -6.18
N ASP A 69 -7.43 15.16 -7.20
CA ASP A 69 -8.67 14.96 -7.98
C ASP A 69 -8.70 13.63 -8.75
N GLN A 70 -7.52 13.06 -9.06
CA GLN A 70 -7.38 11.77 -9.72
C GLN A 70 -7.30 10.60 -8.73
N LEU A 71 -7.36 10.87 -7.42
CA LEU A 71 -7.36 9.84 -6.40
C LEU A 71 -8.68 9.05 -6.44
N ALA A 72 -8.57 7.73 -6.37
CA ALA A 72 -9.72 6.83 -6.30
C ALA A 72 -9.46 5.74 -5.26
N CYS A 73 -10.54 5.18 -4.72
CA CYS A 73 -10.47 4.11 -3.74
C CYS A 73 -11.39 2.96 -4.14
N VAL A 74 -10.86 1.74 -4.11
CA VAL A 74 -11.62 0.51 -4.30
C VAL A 74 -11.43 -0.41 -3.09
N SER A 75 -12.42 -1.22 -2.78
CA SER A 75 -12.26 -2.35 -1.87
C SER A 75 -12.79 -3.61 -2.54
N LEU A 76 -12.08 -4.73 -2.37
CA LEU A 76 -12.48 -6.00 -2.99
C LEU A 76 -13.70 -6.62 -2.29
N SER A 77 -14.02 -6.18 -1.07
CA SER A 77 -15.18 -6.62 -0.28
C SER A 77 -15.58 -5.55 0.73
N GLU A 78 -16.78 -5.67 1.31
CA GLU A 78 -17.30 -4.74 2.32
C GLU A 78 -16.40 -4.60 3.56
N ALA A 79 -15.69 -5.66 3.94
CA ALA A 79 -14.78 -5.65 5.10
C ALA A 79 -13.30 -5.51 4.70
N GLY A 80 -12.98 -5.55 3.40
CA GLY A 80 -11.60 -5.57 2.90
C GLY A 80 -10.86 -4.25 3.10
N LEU A 81 -9.55 -4.26 2.83
CA LEU A 81 -8.72 -3.05 2.85
C LEU A 81 -9.25 -1.99 1.89
N LEU A 82 -8.96 -0.72 2.20
CA LEU A 82 -9.14 0.39 1.28
C LEU A 82 -7.89 0.47 0.40
N ARG A 83 -8.08 0.33 -0.90
CA ARG A 83 -7.00 0.30 -1.90
C ARG A 83 -7.08 1.55 -2.75
N TRP A 84 -6.11 2.43 -2.53
CA TRP A 84 -6.00 3.75 -3.15
C TRP A 84 -5.19 3.65 -4.44
N TYR A 85 -5.70 4.26 -5.50
CA TYR A 85 -5.06 4.25 -6.82
C TYR A 85 -5.28 5.58 -7.57
N ALA A 86 -4.44 5.83 -8.56
CA ALA A 86 -4.59 6.95 -9.47
C ALA A 86 -5.50 6.55 -10.63
N ARG A 87 -6.71 7.14 -10.71
CA ARG A 87 -7.71 6.85 -11.74
C ARG A 87 -7.22 7.12 -13.16
N CYS A 88 -6.36 8.11 -13.33
CA CYS A 88 -5.82 8.53 -14.62
C CYS A 88 -5.02 7.46 -15.38
N CYS A 89 -4.49 6.45 -14.68
CA CYS A 89 -3.68 5.38 -15.29
C CYS A 89 -3.76 4.06 -14.52
N ASN A 90 -4.71 3.90 -13.61
CA ASN A 90 -4.86 2.73 -12.74
C ASN A 90 -3.61 2.34 -11.93
N THR A 91 -2.70 3.29 -11.64
CA THR A 91 -1.52 2.97 -10.83
C THR A 91 -1.93 2.78 -9.36
N PRO A 92 -1.68 1.62 -8.74
CA PRO A 92 -1.88 1.46 -7.31
C PRO A 92 -0.94 2.36 -6.53
N LEU A 93 -1.46 3.04 -5.50
CA LEU A 93 -0.70 3.99 -4.70
C LEU A 93 -0.48 3.48 -3.29
N ALA A 94 -1.55 3.16 -2.57
CA ALA A 94 -1.48 2.85 -1.15
C ALA A 94 -2.63 1.92 -0.70
N ASN A 95 -2.45 1.27 0.44
CA ASN A 95 -3.47 0.47 1.11
C ASN A 95 -3.60 0.92 2.56
N THR A 96 -4.83 1.07 3.04
CA THR A 96 -5.13 1.43 4.44
C THR A 96 -6.19 0.50 5.01
N GLY A 97 -6.19 0.37 6.35
CA GLY A 97 -7.33 -0.22 7.05
C GLY A 97 -8.57 0.68 6.96
N ARG A 98 -9.74 0.13 7.32
CA ARG A 98 -10.99 0.89 7.46
C ARG A 98 -11.03 1.69 8.76
N ASP A 99 -10.46 1.16 9.84
CA ASP A 99 -10.23 1.94 11.06
C ASP A 99 -9.05 2.90 10.84
N TRP A 100 -9.34 4.13 10.45
CA TRP A 100 -8.35 5.20 10.28
C TRP A 100 -7.55 5.53 11.56
N ARG A 101 -8.01 5.09 12.73
CA ARG A 101 -7.27 5.21 14.01
C ARG A 101 -6.13 4.21 14.12
N MET A 102 -6.02 3.27 13.18
CA MET A 102 -4.85 2.45 12.90
C MET A 102 -4.12 3.09 11.70
N PRO A 103 -3.24 4.09 11.90
CA PRO A 103 -2.72 4.92 10.82
C PRO A 103 -1.58 4.24 10.05
N TYR A 104 -1.72 2.96 9.75
CA TYR A 104 -0.86 2.22 8.85
C TYR A 104 -1.23 2.53 7.40
N VAL A 105 -0.22 2.79 6.57
CA VAL A 105 -0.35 2.93 5.13
C VAL A 105 0.71 2.08 4.46
N GLY A 106 0.31 1.14 3.60
CA GLY A 106 1.21 0.37 2.76
C GLY A 106 1.24 0.92 1.35
N LEU A 107 2.30 1.64 0.97
CA LEU A 107 2.51 2.13 -0.40
C LEU A 107 2.97 1.00 -1.31
N VAL A 108 2.37 0.91 -2.49
CA VAL A 108 2.72 -0.10 -3.50
C VAL A 108 3.95 0.35 -4.28
N HIS A 109 4.94 -0.53 -4.44
CA HIS A 109 6.26 -0.20 -5.02
C HIS A 109 6.18 0.56 -6.35
N LEU A 110 5.18 0.28 -7.18
CA LEU A 110 5.05 0.84 -8.51
C LEU A 110 4.99 2.38 -8.51
N CYS A 111 4.38 2.99 -7.48
CA CYS A 111 4.33 4.45 -7.37
C CYS A 111 5.62 5.05 -6.76
N LEU A 112 6.41 4.24 -6.06
CA LEU A 112 7.64 4.65 -5.39
C LEU A 112 8.87 4.60 -6.32
N ARG A 113 8.80 3.84 -7.43
CA ARG A 113 9.89 3.68 -8.41
C ARG A 113 9.80 4.69 -9.56
N ALA A 114 9.50 5.94 -9.25
CA ALA A 114 9.45 7.02 -10.24
C ALA A 114 10.76 7.08 -11.04
N GLY A 115 10.70 6.91 -12.38
CA GLY A 115 11.89 6.88 -13.23
C GLY A 115 12.71 5.60 -13.18
N GLY A 116 12.17 4.50 -12.66
CA GLY A 116 12.82 3.18 -12.64
C GLY A 116 13.87 3.00 -11.54
N ALA A 117 14.03 3.98 -10.65
CA ALA A 117 15.01 3.92 -9.58
C ALA A 117 14.67 2.81 -8.55
N PRO A 118 15.66 2.08 -8.04
CA PRO A 118 15.46 1.14 -6.94
C PRO A 118 14.99 1.88 -5.68
N LEU A 119 14.26 1.17 -4.81
CA LEU A 119 13.81 1.72 -3.52
C LEU A 119 14.96 1.91 -2.52
N ALA A 120 16.04 1.16 -2.69
CA ALA A 120 17.29 1.39 -1.97
C ALA A 120 18.07 2.54 -2.64
N PRO A 121 18.72 3.44 -1.88
CA PRO A 121 18.86 3.43 -0.41
C PRO A 121 17.76 4.19 0.35
N ALA A 122 16.71 4.66 -0.34
CA ALA A 122 15.68 5.51 0.27
C ALA A 122 14.90 4.78 1.38
N PHE A 123 14.63 3.48 1.20
CA PHE A 123 13.95 2.61 2.17
C PHE A 123 14.84 1.45 2.62
N VAL A 124 14.46 0.83 3.74
CA VAL A 124 15.10 -0.39 4.24
C VAL A 124 14.93 -1.54 3.24
N PRO A 125 15.85 -2.52 3.19
CA PRO A 125 15.66 -3.74 2.39
C PRO A 125 14.37 -4.47 2.78
N VAL A 126 13.89 -5.37 1.91
CA VAL A 126 12.75 -6.24 2.24
C VAL A 126 13.06 -7.04 3.52
N GLN A 127 12.19 -6.93 4.51
CA GLN A 127 12.35 -7.56 5.82
C GLN A 127 11.40 -8.76 6.00
N MET A 128 10.33 -8.83 5.21
CA MET A 128 9.17 -9.70 5.43
C MET A 128 8.56 -10.21 4.12
N HIS A 129 8.17 -11.48 4.11
CA HIS A 129 7.31 -12.09 3.10
C HIS A 129 6.00 -12.52 3.77
N LEU A 130 4.89 -11.88 3.40
CA LEU A 130 3.59 -12.02 4.06
C LEU A 130 2.65 -12.90 3.22
N GLU A 131 1.79 -13.67 3.89
CA GLU A 131 0.72 -14.46 3.23
C GLU A 131 1.25 -15.38 2.11
N THR A 132 2.39 -16.04 2.35
CA THR A 132 3.15 -16.80 1.36
C THR A 132 2.45 -18.05 0.83
N ALA A 133 1.36 -18.48 1.47
CA ALA A 133 0.59 -19.66 1.06
C ALA A 133 -0.02 -19.55 -0.34
N SER A 134 -0.18 -18.34 -0.88
CA SER A 134 -0.72 -18.10 -2.23
C SER A 134 0.35 -17.67 -3.24
N ALA A 135 1.64 -17.77 -2.90
CA ALA A 135 2.73 -17.43 -3.81
C ALA A 135 2.86 -18.45 -4.97
N LYS A 136 3.28 -17.99 -6.15
CA LYS A 136 3.61 -18.84 -7.31
C LYS A 136 5.03 -19.40 -7.18
N GLY A 137 5.26 -20.18 -6.12
CA GLY A 137 6.54 -20.77 -5.76
C GLY A 137 6.82 -20.65 -4.26
N THR A 138 8.10 -20.70 -3.88
CA THR A 138 8.51 -20.66 -2.46
C THR A 138 9.24 -19.35 -2.14
N PRO A 139 8.57 -18.38 -1.48
CA PRO A 139 9.24 -17.17 -1.02
C PRO A 139 10.31 -17.44 0.04
N PRO A 140 11.32 -16.55 0.18
CA PRO A 140 12.30 -16.62 1.25
C PRO A 140 11.69 -16.65 2.66
N ARG A 141 12.27 -17.46 3.56
CA ARG A 141 11.90 -17.47 4.97
C ARG A 141 12.42 -16.22 5.67
N THR A 142 11.52 -15.46 6.29
CA THR A 142 11.82 -14.23 7.03
C THR A 142 11.44 -14.42 8.50
N GLY A 143 12.24 -15.16 9.25
CA GLY A 143 11.99 -15.40 10.68
C GLY A 143 12.34 -14.17 11.53
N TRP A 144 13.58 -14.09 11.99
CA TRP A 144 14.05 -13.05 12.89
C TRP A 144 13.93 -11.62 12.33
N SER A 145 14.11 -11.43 11.02
CA SER A 145 14.01 -10.12 10.37
C SER A 145 12.59 -9.55 10.47
N GLN A 146 11.57 -10.40 10.29
CA GLN A 146 10.16 -10.02 10.37
C GLN A 146 9.78 -9.62 11.78
N LEU A 147 10.14 -10.45 12.77
CA LEU A 147 9.85 -10.14 14.18
C LEU A 147 10.48 -8.80 14.59
N LYS A 148 11.76 -8.58 14.24
CA LYS A 148 12.47 -7.32 14.53
C LYS A 148 11.80 -6.11 13.86
N ALA A 149 11.40 -6.23 12.60
CA ALA A 149 10.72 -5.16 11.87
C ALA A 149 9.37 -4.79 12.54
N LEU A 150 8.56 -5.79 12.87
CA LEU A 150 7.26 -5.59 13.54
C LEU A 150 7.42 -4.96 14.93
N LEU A 151 8.36 -5.44 15.74
CA LEU A 151 8.64 -4.88 17.07
C LEU A 151 9.13 -3.43 17.01
N GLY A 152 9.87 -3.05 15.96
CA GLY A 152 10.31 -1.66 15.76
C GLY A 152 9.20 -0.72 15.24
N PHE A 153 8.20 -1.26 14.55
CA PHE A 153 7.19 -0.48 13.83
C PHE A 153 5.86 -0.36 14.58
N MET A 154 5.33 -1.47 15.10
CA MET A 154 4.01 -1.53 15.72
C MET A 154 3.84 -0.60 16.92
N PRO A 155 4.84 -0.39 17.82
CA PRO A 155 4.71 0.57 18.90
C PRO A 155 4.41 1.99 18.44
N ARG A 156 4.94 2.41 17.27
CA ARG A 156 4.71 3.76 16.71
C ARG A 156 3.27 3.91 16.21
N ILE A 157 2.73 2.86 15.61
CA ILE A 157 1.34 2.83 15.16
C ILE A 157 0.39 2.79 16.36
N ALA A 158 0.69 2.00 17.39
CA ALA A 158 -0.09 1.95 18.62
C ALA A 158 -0.07 3.28 19.39
N ALA A 159 1.10 3.92 19.49
CA ALA A 159 1.27 5.22 20.13
C ALA A 159 0.44 6.34 19.48
N ALA A 160 0.08 6.17 18.19
CA ALA A 160 -0.65 7.18 17.43
C ALA A 160 -2.01 7.53 18.03
N ARG A 161 -2.69 6.55 18.66
CA ARG A 161 -3.97 6.78 19.34
C ARG A 161 -3.83 7.73 20.54
N PHE A 162 -2.70 7.69 21.24
CA PHE A 162 -2.46 8.50 22.44
C PHE A 162 -1.99 9.91 22.11
N ASN A 163 -1.11 10.07 21.11
CA ASN A 163 -0.60 11.38 20.71
C ASN A 163 -1.46 12.08 19.63
N GLY A 164 -2.54 11.45 19.18
CA GLY A 164 -3.46 11.98 18.17
C GLY A 164 -2.90 12.02 16.74
N SER A 165 -1.70 11.48 16.47
CA SER A 165 -1.07 11.55 15.15
C SER A 165 -1.82 10.76 14.08
N TYR A 166 -2.72 9.85 14.45
CA TYR A 166 -3.61 9.16 13.51
C TYR A 166 -4.53 10.13 12.74
N ARG A 167 -4.84 11.30 13.31
CA ARG A 167 -5.67 12.32 12.66
C ARG A 167 -4.95 13.03 11.50
N ARG A 168 -3.62 12.94 11.44
CA ARG A 168 -2.81 13.49 10.34
C ARG A 168 -2.69 12.40 9.28
N THR A 169 -3.53 12.50 8.26
CA THR A 169 -3.57 11.54 7.15
C THR A 169 -4.15 12.23 5.91
N PRO A 170 -3.64 11.92 4.70
CA PRO A 170 -4.23 12.43 3.47
C PRO A 170 -5.42 11.58 2.99
N PHE A 171 -5.71 10.44 3.63
CA PHE A 171 -6.68 9.45 3.16
C PHE A 171 -8.05 9.58 3.82
N PHE A 172 -8.14 10.22 4.98
CA PHE A 172 -9.38 10.36 5.74
C PHE A 172 -9.60 11.81 6.15
N THR A 173 -10.86 12.22 6.14
CA THR A 173 -11.32 13.49 6.71
C THR A 173 -11.14 13.50 8.23
N ALA A 174 -11.31 14.67 8.86
CA ALA A 174 -11.29 14.79 10.32
C ALA A 174 -12.37 13.95 11.04
N ALA A 175 -13.43 13.55 10.31
CA ALA A 175 -14.49 12.67 10.80
C ALA A 175 -14.16 11.17 10.64
N GLY A 176 -13.04 10.82 10.00
CA GLY A 176 -12.66 9.44 9.73
C GLY A 176 -13.31 8.80 8.51
N VAL A 177 -13.94 9.62 7.66
CA VAL A 177 -14.50 9.19 6.38
C VAL A 177 -13.42 9.28 5.30
N PRO A 178 -13.25 8.27 4.41
CA PRO A 178 -12.36 8.36 3.26
C PRO A 178 -12.56 9.65 2.45
N VAL A 179 -11.48 10.28 1.99
CA VAL A 179 -11.54 11.57 1.25
C VAL A 179 -12.15 11.45 -0.16
N VAL A 180 -12.31 10.22 -0.66
CA VAL A 180 -13.02 9.90 -1.89
C VAL A 180 -13.99 8.75 -1.66
N ALA A 181 -15.04 8.64 -2.46
CA ALA A 181 -15.98 7.54 -2.38
C ALA A 181 -15.28 6.18 -2.55
N VAL A 182 -15.55 5.25 -1.64
CA VAL A 182 -15.05 3.88 -1.73
C VAL A 182 -15.97 3.07 -2.62
N ARG A 183 -15.45 2.59 -3.75
CA ARG A 183 -16.18 1.63 -4.59
C ARG A 183 -15.90 0.21 -4.10
N VAL A 184 -16.90 -0.49 -3.61
CA VAL A 184 -16.78 -1.92 -3.33
C VAL A 184 -17.02 -2.68 -4.63
N LEU A 185 -16.18 -3.67 -4.93
CA LEU A 185 -16.39 -4.52 -6.11
C LEU A 185 -17.70 -5.29 -5.94
N SER A 186 -18.48 -5.38 -7.02
CA SER A 186 -19.59 -6.33 -7.11
C SER A 186 -19.09 -7.77 -7.00
N ALA A 187 -19.98 -8.70 -6.66
CA ALA A 187 -19.65 -10.12 -6.58
C ALA A 187 -19.00 -10.64 -7.87
N ALA A 188 -19.57 -10.28 -9.03
CA ALA A 188 -19.07 -10.68 -10.34
C ALA A 188 -17.69 -10.06 -10.68
N GLU A 189 -17.44 -8.79 -10.33
CA GLU A 189 -16.11 -8.19 -10.50
C GLU A 189 -15.08 -8.86 -9.60
N ARG A 190 -15.44 -9.14 -8.34
CA ARG A 190 -14.55 -9.82 -7.40
C ARG A 190 -14.22 -11.23 -7.87
N GLU A 191 -15.21 -11.98 -8.35
CA GLU A 191 -15.02 -13.31 -8.90
C GLU A 191 -14.07 -13.30 -10.09
N ARG A 192 -14.27 -12.38 -11.06
CA ARG A 192 -13.35 -12.22 -12.19
C ARG A 192 -11.93 -11.90 -11.75
N ALA A 193 -11.76 -10.99 -10.78
CA ALA A 193 -10.44 -10.64 -10.26
C ALA A 193 -9.77 -11.83 -9.54
N MET A 194 -10.56 -12.64 -8.82
CA MET A 194 -10.07 -13.82 -8.09
C MET A 194 -9.77 -15.01 -8.99
N ALA A 195 -10.44 -15.14 -10.14
CA ALA A 195 -10.18 -16.18 -11.12
C ALA A 195 -8.83 -16.00 -11.84
N ALA A 196 -8.26 -14.80 -11.81
CA ALA A 196 -6.96 -14.48 -12.42
C ALA A 196 -5.75 -14.73 -11.49
N VAL A 197 -6.02 -15.03 -10.21
CA VAL A 197 -5.01 -15.26 -9.14
C VAL A 197 -4.35 -16.62 -9.31
#